data_AF-X1M5H4-F1
#
_entry.id   AF-X1M5H4-F1
#
_cell.length_a   1.000
_cell.length_b   1.000
_cell.length_c   1.000
_cell.angle_alpha   90.00
_cell.angle_beta   90.00
_cell.angle_gamma   90.00
#
_symmetry.space_group_name_H-M   'P 1'
#
loop_
_entity.id
_entity.type
_entity.pdbx_description
1 polymer ?
#
loop_
_entity_poly.entity_id
_entity_poly.type
_entity_poly.pdbx_seq_one_letter_code
_entity_poly.pdbx_strand_id
1 'polypeptide(L)'
;KPGKGILQGLREDIEAGYLTRIETLVSADIFDDFLEMAVYLLSQGYKDPTASLVGAVLENGLRRICLARGITLSVKENINSLNKKLADAEVYNRLTQKKVQVWNDIRNNADHGKFNEYETDDVNEMLKGVRNFLEQYLQ
;
A
#
# COMPACT_ATOMS: atom_id res chain seq x y z
N LYS A 1 -19.38 10.92 -38.43
CA LYS A 1 -19.38 9.47 -38.13
C LYS A 1 -19.43 9.30 -36.62
N PRO A 2 -20.37 8.50 -36.07
CA PRO A 2 -20.60 8.36 -34.62
C PRO A 2 -19.35 7.99 -33.81
N GLY A 3 -18.41 7.24 -34.40
CA GLY A 3 -17.14 6.90 -33.76
C GLY A 3 -16.24 8.09 -33.38
N LYS A 4 -16.34 9.23 -34.08
CA LYS A 4 -15.55 10.43 -33.72
C LYS A 4 -16.02 11.03 -32.40
N GLY A 5 -17.33 11.04 -32.15
CA GLY A 5 -17.89 11.54 -30.89
C GLY A 5 -17.51 10.65 -29.71
N ILE A 6 -17.54 9.32 -29.90
CA ILE A 6 -17.13 8.35 -28.88
C ILE A 6 -15.65 8.51 -28.51
N LEU A 7 -14.76 8.62 -29.51
CA LEU A 7 -13.33 8.82 -29.26
C LEU A 7 -13.03 10.18 -28.62
N GLN A 8 -13.83 11.20 -28.93
CA GLN A 8 -13.67 12.52 -28.35
C GLN A 8 -14.13 12.56 -26.90
N GLY A 9 -15.26 11.94 -26.57
CA GLY A 9 -15.68 11.75 -25.18
C GLY A 9 -14.67 10.93 -24.37
N LEU A 10 -14.16 9.83 -24.92
CA LEU A 10 -13.11 9.04 -24.25
C LEU A 10 -11.83 9.86 -24.02
N ARG A 11 -11.42 10.68 -24.99
CA ARG A 11 -10.26 11.57 -24.83
C ARG A 11 -10.51 12.60 -23.74
N GLU A 12 -11.69 13.23 -23.73
CA GLU A 12 -12.10 14.16 -22.67
C GLU A 12 -12.10 13.48 -21.30
N ASP A 13 -12.54 12.22 -21.22
CA ASP A 13 -12.54 11.47 -19.97
C ASP A 13 -11.13 11.12 -19.48
N ILE A 14 -10.22 10.80 -20.39
CA ILE A 14 -8.79 10.59 -20.11
C ILE A 14 -8.16 11.91 -19.63
N GLU A 15 -8.37 12.99 -20.37
CA GLU A 15 -7.83 14.32 -20.04
C GLU A 15 -8.36 14.85 -18.71
N ALA A 16 -9.62 14.52 -18.37
CA ALA A 16 -10.25 14.83 -17.09
C ALA A 16 -9.85 13.87 -15.96
N GLY A 17 -9.07 12.82 -16.23
CA GLY A 17 -8.54 11.89 -15.23
C GLY A 17 -9.55 10.86 -14.68
N TYR A 18 -10.71 10.67 -15.30
CA TYR A 18 -11.72 9.74 -14.79
C TYR A 18 -11.25 8.28 -14.77
N LEU A 19 -10.44 7.86 -15.74
CA LEU A 19 -9.85 6.51 -15.75
C LEU A 19 -8.93 6.27 -14.57
N THR A 20 -8.06 7.23 -14.25
CA THR A 20 -7.19 7.17 -13.07
C THR A 20 -8.02 7.10 -11.78
N ARG A 21 -9.11 7.85 -11.71
CA ARG A 21 -10.03 7.81 -10.55
C ARG A 21 -10.68 6.44 -10.38
N ILE A 22 -11.14 5.80 -11.46
CA ILE A 22 -11.70 4.45 -11.41
C ILE A 22 -10.64 3.45 -10.94
N GLU A 23 -9.41 3.53 -11.46
CA GLU A 23 -8.31 2.67 -11.04
C GLU A 23 -8.00 2.80 -9.53
N THR A 24 -7.99 4.04 -9.02
CA THR A 24 -7.78 4.32 -7.59
C THR A 24 -8.90 3.72 -6.74
N LEU A 25 -10.16 3.86 -7.15
CA LEU A 25 -11.30 3.27 -6.42
C LEU A 25 -11.22 1.75 -6.38
N VAL A 26 -10.97 1.10 -7.51
CA VAL A 26 -10.85 -0.36 -7.59
C VAL A 26 -9.69 -0.86 -6.73
N SER A 27 -8.57 -0.13 -6.70
CA SER A 27 -7.44 -0.51 -5.85
C SER A 27 -7.72 -0.33 -4.36
N ALA A 28 -8.51 0.68 -3.99
CA ALA A 28 -8.96 0.86 -2.62
C ALA A 28 -9.84 -0.31 -2.17
N ASP A 29 -10.80 -0.74 -2.99
CA ASP A 29 -11.65 -1.91 -2.71
C ASP A 29 -10.80 -3.18 -2.52
N ILE A 30 -9.83 -3.42 -3.41
CA ILE A 30 -8.92 -4.58 -3.31
C ILE A 30 -8.09 -4.54 -2.01
N PHE A 31 -7.59 -3.37 -1.62
CA PHE A 31 -6.85 -3.24 -0.37
C PHE A 31 -7.74 -3.48 0.85
N ASP A 32 -8.97 -2.97 0.85
CA ASP A 32 -9.91 -3.24 1.92
C ASP A 32 -10.22 -4.73 2.04
N ASP A 33 -10.48 -5.43 0.94
CA ASP A 33 -10.68 -6.89 0.92
C ASP A 33 -9.48 -7.64 1.53
N PHE A 34 -8.25 -7.26 1.17
CA PHE A 34 -7.05 -7.90 1.74
C PHE A 34 -6.83 -7.57 3.21
N LEU A 35 -7.13 -6.35 3.64
CA LEU A 35 -7.01 -5.96 5.05
C LEU A 35 -8.11 -6.64 5.89
N GLU A 36 -9.31 -6.85 5.36
CA GLU A 36 -10.35 -7.66 6.01
C GLU A 36 -9.94 -9.13 6.12
N MET A 37 -9.33 -9.70 5.07
CA MET A 37 -8.75 -11.04 5.13
C MET A 37 -7.66 -11.13 6.21
N ALA A 38 -6.80 -10.11 6.33
CA ALA A 38 -5.79 -10.04 7.37
C ALA A 38 -6.41 -9.98 8.79
N VAL A 39 -7.49 -9.21 8.97
CA VAL A 39 -8.25 -9.19 10.24
C VAL A 39 -8.78 -10.58 10.58
N TYR A 40 -9.36 -11.27 9.59
CA TYR A 40 -9.87 -12.63 9.78
C TYR A 40 -8.75 -13.60 10.18
N LEU A 41 -7.63 -13.61 9.45
CA LEU A 41 -6.48 -14.48 9.76
C LEU A 41 -5.95 -14.25 11.19
N LEU A 42 -5.81 -12.98 11.59
CA LEU A 42 -5.35 -12.62 12.92
C LEU A 42 -6.32 -13.10 14.00
N SER A 43 -7.63 -12.99 13.76
CA SER A 43 -8.67 -13.49 14.68
C SER A 43 -8.62 -15.01 14.89
N GLN A 44 -8.12 -15.75 13.90
CA GLN A 44 -7.92 -17.19 13.96
C GLN A 44 -6.56 -17.59 14.55
N GLY A 45 -5.75 -16.63 15.00
CA GLY A 45 -4.43 -16.88 15.58
C GLY A 45 -3.30 -17.03 14.56
N TYR A 46 -3.55 -16.77 13.28
CA TYR A 46 -2.54 -16.87 12.23
C TYR A 46 -1.71 -15.57 12.10
N LYS A 47 -0.90 -15.25 13.12
CA LYS A 47 -0.13 -13.99 13.18
C LYS A 47 0.87 -13.84 12.02
N ASP A 48 1.57 -14.91 11.67
CA ASP A 48 2.66 -14.86 10.68
C ASP A 48 2.17 -14.60 9.25
N PRO A 49 1.17 -15.34 8.72
CA PRO A 49 0.62 -15.01 7.39
C PRO A 49 -0.14 -13.68 7.40
N THR A 50 -0.68 -13.24 8.54
CA THR A 50 -1.25 -11.89 8.66
C THR A 50 -0.17 -10.83 8.43
N ALA A 51 0.98 -10.94 9.11
CA ALA A 51 2.10 -10.01 8.95
C ALA A 51 2.60 -9.95 7.49
N SER A 52 2.73 -11.12 6.84
CA SER A 52 3.11 -11.21 5.43
C SER A 52 2.10 -10.51 4.50
N LEU A 53 0.80 -10.80 4.67
CA LEU A 53 -0.27 -10.22 3.86
C LEU A 53 -0.35 -8.69 4.04
N VAL A 54 -0.35 -8.20 5.28
CA VAL A 54 -0.40 -6.75 5.55
C VAL A 54 0.83 -6.04 4.97
N GLY A 55 2.00 -6.68 5.03
CA GLY A 55 3.21 -6.11 4.44
C GLY A 55 3.18 -6.08 2.91
N ALA A 56 2.56 -7.07 2.25
CA ALA A 56 2.33 -7.03 0.80
C ALA A 56 1.39 -5.88 0.40
N VAL A 57 0.33 -5.65 1.18
CA VAL A 57 -0.59 -4.51 0.99
C VAL A 57 0.16 -3.17 1.18
N LEU A 58 1.00 -3.06 2.22
CA LEU A 58 1.84 -1.88 2.46
C LEU A 58 2.79 -1.62 1.30
N GLU A 59 3.50 -2.64 0.78
CA GLU A 59 4.43 -2.46 -0.34
C GLU A 59 3.72 -1.97 -1.59
N ASN A 60 2.57 -2.57 -1.93
CA ASN A 60 1.77 -2.14 -3.06
C ASN A 60 1.29 -0.69 -2.86
N GLY A 61 0.78 -0.36 -1.68
CA GLY A 61 0.36 0.98 -1.32
C GLY A 61 1.47 2.02 -1.50
N LEU A 62 2.66 1.77 -0.96
CA LEU A 62 3.83 2.65 -1.14
C LEU A 62 4.20 2.84 -2.61
N ARG A 63 4.12 1.76 -3.41
CA ARG A 63 4.37 1.80 -4.86
C ARG A 63 3.38 2.73 -5.57
N ARG A 64 2.09 2.62 -5.25
CA ARG A 64 1.03 3.48 -5.82
C ARG A 64 1.19 4.93 -5.38
N ILE A 65 1.55 5.20 -4.12
CA ILE A 65 1.82 6.55 -3.62
C ILE A 65 3.01 7.16 -4.40
N CYS A 66 4.10 6.42 -4.60
CA CYS A 66 5.22 6.89 -5.41
C CYS A 66 4.76 7.31 -6.82
N LEU A 67 4.00 6.44 -7.50
CA LEU A 67 3.51 6.71 -8.85
C LEU A 67 2.59 7.93 -8.89
N ALA A 68 1.67 8.06 -7.94
CA ALA A 68 0.76 9.21 -7.82
C ALA A 68 1.50 10.54 -7.59
N ARG A 69 2.68 10.50 -6.95
CA ARG A 69 3.55 11.66 -6.72
C ARG A 69 4.59 11.87 -7.82
N GLY A 70 4.53 11.11 -8.91
CA GLY A 70 5.47 11.21 -10.03
C GLY A 70 6.89 10.73 -9.72
N ILE A 71 7.06 9.90 -8.68
CA ILE A 71 8.36 9.37 -8.26
C ILE A 71 8.71 8.13 -9.10
N THR A 72 9.83 8.19 -9.81
CA THR A 72 10.31 7.07 -10.64
C THR A 72 10.72 5.86 -9.81
N LEU A 73 10.25 4.69 -10.22
CA LEU A 73 10.54 3.41 -9.60
C LEU A 73 11.57 2.61 -10.40
N SER A 74 12.45 1.89 -9.71
CA SER A 74 13.32 0.89 -10.33
C SER A 74 12.62 -0.48 -10.42
N VAL A 75 13.23 -1.43 -11.13
CA VAL A 75 12.69 -2.78 -11.30
C VAL A 75 12.64 -3.56 -9.98
N LYS A 76 13.47 -3.22 -8.99
CA LYS A 76 13.63 -3.96 -7.72
C LYS A 76 13.43 -3.06 -6.50
N GLU A 77 12.31 -2.34 -6.46
CA GLU A 77 11.92 -1.60 -5.26
C GLU A 77 11.34 -2.54 -4.20
N ASN A 78 11.72 -2.32 -2.95
CA ASN A 78 11.15 -2.95 -1.76
C ASN A 78 10.61 -1.87 -0.81
N ILE A 79 9.97 -2.26 0.29
CA ILE A 79 9.39 -1.30 1.26
C ILE A 79 10.43 -0.27 1.73
N ASN A 80 11.66 -0.69 2.05
CA ASN A 80 12.72 0.22 2.50
C ASN A 80 13.06 1.29 1.44
N SER A 81 13.24 0.89 0.18
CA SER A 81 13.60 1.82 -0.89
C SER A 81 12.44 2.76 -1.24
N LEU A 82 11.20 2.25 -1.27
CA LEU A 82 9.99 3.05 -1.47
C LEU A 82 9.80 4.06 -0.33
N ASN A 83 9.91 3.60 0.91
CA ASN A 83 9.76 4.43 2.11
C ASN A 83 10.77 5.58 2.13
N LYS A 84 12.03 5.28 1.79
CA LYS A 84 13.08 6.30 1.68
C LYS A 84 12.74 7.35 0.62
N LYS A 85 12.34 6.93 -0.58
CA LYS A 85 11.99 7.86 -1.67
C LYS A 85 10.84 8.80 -1.28
N LEU A 86 9.80 8.27 -0.65
CA LEU A 86 8.64 9.07 -0.21
C LEU A 86 9.00 10.07 0.89
N ALA A 87 9.80 9.65 1.87
CA ALA A 87 10.27 10.53 2.94
C ALA A 87 11.23 11.61 2.42
N ASP A 88 12.13 11.27 1.49
CA ASP A 88 13.07 12.22 0.88
C ASP A 88 12.36 13.20 -0.07
N ALA A 89 11.23 12.80 -0.65
CA ALA A 89 10.33 13.67 -1.40
C ALA A 89 9.33 14.44 -0.51
N GLU A 90 9.50 14.38 0.82
CA GLU A 90 8.67 15.07 1.82
C GLU A 90 7.16 14.75 1.74
N VAL A 91 6.79 13.60 1.16
CA VAL A 91 5.39 13.12 1.14
C VAL A 91 4.88 12.88 2.57
N TYR A 92 5.78 12.45 3.45
CA TYR A 92 5.55 12.39 4.89
C TYR A 92 6.83 12.63 5.67
N ASN A 93 6.67 12.96 6.95
CA ASN A 93 7.79 13.30 7.83
C ASN A 93 8.61 12.07 8.26
N ARG A 94 9.75 12.33 8.91
CA ARG A 94 10.67 11.28 9.40
C ARG A 94 10.05 10.40 10.51
N LEU A 95 9.03 10.87 11.21
CA LEU A 95 8.32 10.05 12.21
C LEU A 95 7.49 8.97 11.50
N THR A 96 6.74 9.31 10.46
CA THR A 96 6.01 8.35 9.62
C THR A 96 6.98 7.37 8.95
N GLN A 97 8.12 7.85 8.45
CA GLN A 97 9.17 7.00 7.88
C GLN A 97 9.61 5.88 8.85
N LYS A 98 9.80 6.20 10.13
CA LYS A 98 10.19 5.22 11.16
C LYS A 98 9.07 4.21 11.45
N LYS A 99 7.79 4.62 11.41
CA LYS A 99 6.67 3.68 11.56
C LYS A 99 6.64 2.65 10.43
N VAL A 100 6.80 3.11 9.18
CA VAL A 100 6.88 2.22 8.01
C VAL A 100 8.09 1.27 8.11
N GLN A 101 9.21 1.72 8.67
CA GLN A 101 10.38 0.87 8.94
C GLN A 101 10.04 -0.28 9.90
N VAL A 102 9.31 -0.01 10.98
CA VAL A 102 8.87 -1.04 11.93
C VAL A 102 7.99 -2.09 11.23
N TRP A 103 7.02 -1.67 10.42
CA TRP A 103 6.15 -2.60 9.68
C TRP A 103 6.92 -3.42 8.64
N ASN A 104 7.91 -2.82 7.98
CA ASN A 104 8.82 -3.54 7.10
C ASN A 104 9.57 -4.64 7.84
N ASP A 105 10.07 -4.35 9.04
CA ASP A 105 10.85 -5.30 9.82
C ASP A 105 9.99 -6.48 10.31
N ILE A 106 8.75 -6.21 10.74
CA ILE A 106 7.75 -7.25 11.06
C ILE A 106 7.50 -8.16 9.84
N ARG A 107 7.16 -7.59 8.68
CA ARG A 107 6.95 -8.39 7.45
C ARG A 107 8.21 -9.16 7.04
N ASN A 108 9.39 -8.57 7.15
CA ASN A 108 10.62 -9.26 6.76
C ASN A 108 10.89 -10.45 7.69
N ASN A 109 10.62 -10.33 8.97
CA ASN A 109 10.72 -11.46 9.89
C ASN A 109 9.70 -12.55 9.54
N ALA A 110 8.46 -12.19 9.20
CA ALA A 110 7.45 -13.14 8.73
C ALA A 110 7.89 -13.90 7.46
N ASP A 111 8.29 -13.20 6.41
CA ASP A 111 8.64 -13.78 5.11
C ASP A 111 9.93 -14.62 5.15
N HIS A 112 10.75 -14.44 6.20
CA HIS A 112 11.97 -15.20 6.43
C HIS A 112 11.89 -16.21 7.59
N GLY A 113 10.69 -16.49 8.12
CA GLY A 113 10.46 -17.54 9.11
C GLY A 113 10.95 -17.22 10.53
N LYS A 114 11.19 -15.94 10.84
CA LYS A 114 11.68 -15.47 12.15
C LYS A 114 10.50 -15.08 13.05
N PHE A 115 9.60 -16.02 13.30
CA PHE A 115 8.31 -15.77 13.98
C PHE A 115 8.41 -15.41 15.47
N ASN A 116 9.58 -15.58 16.08
CA ASN A 116 9.84 -15.22 17.48
C ASN A 116 10.34 -13.79 17.67
N GLU A 117 10.55 -13.03 16.58
CA GLU A 117 11.05 -11.65 16.63
C GLU A 117 9.93 -10.61 16.74
N TYR A 118 8.67 -11.05 16.77
CA TYR A 118 7.49 -10.20 16.87
C TYR A 118 6.31 -10.99 17.44
N GLU A 119 5.40 -10.27 18.08
CA GLU A 119 4.23 -10.82 18.76
C GLU A 119 2.93 -10.51 18.02
N THR A 120 1.85 -11.20 18.39
CA THR A 120 0.52 -10.98 17.82
C THR A 120 0.07 -9.52 17.94
N ASP A 121 0.41 -8.87 19.06
CA ASP A 121 0.08 -7.46 19.28
C ASP A 121 0.81 -6.53 18.31
N ASP A 122 2.07 -6.81 17.97
CA ASP A 122 2.82 -6.06 16.96
C ASP A 122 2.13 -6.14 15.59
N VAL A 123 1.61 -7.31 15.23
CA VAL A 123 0.87 -7.52 13.97
C VAL A 123 -0.47 -6.79 13.99
N ASN A 124 -1.17 -6.79 15.12
CA ASN A 124 -2.42 -6.05 15.30
C ASN A 124 -2.19 -4.53 15.16
N GLU A 125 -1.12 -4.00 15.74
CA GLU A 125 -0.72 -2.59 15.59
C GLU A 125 -0.29 -2.26 14.16
N MET A 126 0.47 -3.15 13.52
CA MET A 126 0.86 -3.03 12.12
C MET A 126 -0.38 -2.95 11.21
N LEU A 127 -1.36 -3.84 11.39
CA LEU A 127 -2.60 -3.86 10.59
C LEU A 127 -3.34 -2.53 10.69
N LYS A 128 -3.58 -2.03 11.90
CA LYS A 128 -4.25 -0.74 12.13
C LYS A 128 -3.43 0.41 11.56
N GLY A 129 -2.11 0.37 11.76
CA GLY A 129 -1.18 1.40 11.29
C GLY A 129 -1.14 1.51 9.77
N VAL A 130 -1.05 0.37 9.08
CA VAL A 130 -1.03 0.30 7.61
C VAL A 130 -2.37 0.77 7.03
N ARG A 131 -3.52 0.33 7.59
CA ARG A 131 -4.84 0.82 7.17
C ARG A 131 -4.91 2.35 7.21
N ASN A 132 -4.64 2.93 8.38
CA ASN A 132 -4.69 4.39 8.57
C ASN A 132 -3.69 5.13 7.65
N PHE A 133 -2.51 4.56 7.45
CA PHE A 133 -1.50 5.13 6.56
C PHE A 133 -1.98 5.17 5.11
N LEU A 134 -2.57 4.09 4.59
CA LEU A 134 -3.07 4.06 3.22
C LEU A 134 -4.28 5.00 3.04
N GLU A 135 -5.21 5.04 4.00
CA GLU A 135 -6.31 6.01 3.98
C GLU A 135 -5.83 7.46 3.89
N GLN A 136 -4.72 7.78 4.57
CA GLN A 136 -4.15 9.12 4.60
C GLN A 136 -3.38 9.50 3.33
N TYR A 137 -2.62 8.57 2.73
CA TYR A 137 -1.64 8.91 1.69
C TYR A 137 -1.99 8.44 0.28
N LEU A 138 -2.95 7.52 0.13
CA LEU A 138 -3.30 6.91 -1.16
C LEU A 138 -4.36 7.68 -1.96
N GLN A 139 -4.78 8.85 -1.48
CA GLN A 139 -5.71 9.78 -2.13
C GLN A 139 -5.05 10.64 -3.21
#